data_AF-A0A392VEM4-F1
#
_entry.id   AF-A0A392VEM4-F1
#
_cell.length_a   1.000
_cell.length_b   1.000
_cell.length_c   1.000
_cell.angle_alpha   90.00
_cell.angle_beta   90.00
_cell.angle_gamma   90.00
#
_symmetry.space_group_name_H-M   'P 1'
#
loop_
_entity.id
_entity.type
_entity.pdbx_description
1 polymer ?
#
loop_
_entity_poly.entity_id
_entity_poly.type
_entity_poly.pdbx_seq_one_letter_code
_entity_poly.pdbx_strand_id
1 'polypeptide(L)' 'WAIGMSHLRATSDPEIWKKGQAFGMPGVHVDGMDVLKVREVAKEAIGRARWGEGPTLIE' A
#
# COMPACT_ATOMS: atom_id res chain seq x y z
N TRP A 1 -8.02 11.61 3.26
CA TRP A 1 -8.48 12.77 4.08
C TRP A 1 -8.18 12.50 5.53
N ALA A 2 -7.81 13.51 6.30
CA ALA A 2 -7.64 13.41 7.75
C ALA A 2 -8.36 14.59 8.42
N ILE A 3 -9.60 14.35 8.88
CA ILE A 3 -10.52 15.38 9.40
C ILE A 3 -10.70 16.51 8.36
N GLY A 4 -10.09 17.68 8.57
CA GLY A 4 -10.14 18.82 7.63
C GLY A 4 -8.95 18.90 6.66
N MET A 5 -7.93 18.05 6.82
CA MET A 5 -6.74 18.04 5.98
C MET A 5 -7.00 17.24 4.70
N SER A 6 -6.84 17.91 3.55
CA SER A 6 -6.88 17.26 2.23
C SER A 6 -5.65 16.39 2.02
N HIS A 7 -5.85 15.21 1.42
CA HIS A 7 -4.78 14.26 1.09
C HIS A 7 -3.65 14.91 0.27
N LEU A 8 -4.03 15.68 -0.74
CA LEU A 8 -3.09 16.36 -1.64
C LEU A 8 -2.23 17.44 -0.95
N ARG A 9 -2.62 17.87 0.26
CA ARG A 9 -1.87 18.85 1.07
C ARG A 9 -1.15 18.21 2.26
N ALA A 10 -1.37 16.91 2.50
CA ALA A 10 -0.85 16.21 3.67
C ALA A 10 0.62 15.83 3.54
N THR A 11 1.13 15.76 2.31
CA THR A 11 2.46 15.27 1.99
C THR A 11 2.91 15.83 0.65
N SER A 12 4.23 15.91 0.44
CA SER A 12 4.81 16.34 -0.83
C SER A 12 4.58 15.36 -1.97
N ASP A 13 4.40 14.07 -1.67
CA ASP A 13 4.05 13.02 -2.63
C ASP A 13 2.75 12.33 -2.19
N PRO A 14 1.62 12.60 -2.89
CA PRO A 14 0.32 12.03 -2.56
C PRO A 14 0.21 10.52 -2.74
N GLU A 15 1.07 9.89 -3.53
CA GLU A 15 1.00 8.45 -3.78
C GLU A 15 1.78 7.70 -2.68
N ILE A 16 1.07 7.27 -1.64
CA ILE A 16 1.69 6.67 -0.45
C ILE A 16 2.30 5.32 -0.77
N TRP A 17 1.70 4.51 -1.64
CA TRP A 17 2.23 3.20 -2.03
C TRP A 17 3.68 3.28 -2.56
N LYS A 18 4.06 4.38 -3.23
CA LYS A 18 5.42 4.57 -3.76
C LYS A 18 6.47 4.68 -2.66
N LYS A 19 6.08 5.12 -1.46
CA LYS A 19 6.99 5.29 -0.32
C LYS A 19 7.57 3.96 0.15
N GLY A 20 6.94 2.83 -0.17
CA GLY A 20 7.48 1.50 0.14
C GLY A 20 8.90 1.30 -0.38
N GLN A 21 9.20 1.80 -1.59
CA GLN A 21 10.51 1.64 -2.21
C GLN A 21 11.65 2.23 -1.36
N ALA A 22 11.40 3.35 -0.68
CA ALA A 22 12.39 3.99 0.20
C ALA A 22 12.78 3.11 1.40
N PHE A 23 11.94 2.15 1.78
CA PHE A 23 12.18 1.21 2.87
C PHE A 23 12.57 -0.19 2.36
N GLY A 24 12.83 -0.35 1.07
CA GLY A 24 13.16 -1.64 0.46
C GLY A 24 11.98 -2.62 0.43
N MET A 25 10.74 -2.13 0.53
CA MET A 25 9.53 -2.95 0.41
C MET A 25 8.76 -2.62 -0.87
N PRO A 26 8.15 -3.61 -1.53
CA PRO A 26 7.26 -3.36 -2.66
C PRO A 26 6.04 -2.55 -2.21
N GLY A 27 5.60 -1.64 -3.07
CA GLY A 27 4.38 -0.86 -2.93
C GLY A 27 3.40 -1.20 -4.03
N VAL A 28 2.12 -1.42 -3.70
CA VAL A 28 1.06 -1.79 -4.64
C VAL A 28 -0.13 -0.87 -4.45
N HIS A 29 -0.68 -0.34 -5.54
CA HIS A 29 -1.93 0.39 -5.52
C HIS A 29 -3.11 -0.53 -5.89
N VAL A 30 -4.19 -0.50 -5.12
CA VAL A 30 -5.39 -1.31 -5.35
C VAL A 30 -6.64 -0.45 -5.18
N ASP A 31 -7.63 -0.65 -6.06
CA ASP A 31 -8.95 -0.05 -5.84
C ASP A 31 -9.62 -0.68 -4.60
N GLY A 32 -9.74 0.12 -3.54
CA GLY A 32 -10.36 -0.31 -2.28
C GLY A 32 -11.84 -0.69 -2.40
N MET A 33 -12.52 -0.35 -3.50
CA MET A 33 -13.91 -0.75 -3.75
C MET A 33 -14.03 -2.16 -4.37
N ASP A 34 -12.95 -2.71 -4.93
CA ASP A 34 -12.90 -4.09 -5.39
C ASP A 34 -12.35 -5.01 -4.29
N VAL A 35 -13.26 -5.53 -3.46
CA VAL A 35 -12.91 -6.42 -2.33
C VAL A 35 -12.22 -7.71 -2.77
N LEU A 36 -12.52 -8.21 -3.97
CA LEU A 36 -11.89 -9.44 -4.48
C LEU A 36 -10.44 -9.15 -4.84
N LYS A 37 -10.18 -7.99 -5.46
CA LYS A 37 -8.82 -7.54 -5.78
C LYS A 37 -8.00 -7.25 -4.52
N VAL A 38 -8.59 -6.56 -3.54
CA VAL A 38 -7.94 -6.32 -2.23
C VAL A 38 -7.55 -7.65 -1.58
N ARG A 39 -8.45 -8.64 -1.56
CA ARG A 39 -8.18 -9.96 -0.99
C ARG A 39 -7.09 -10.72 -1.73
N GLU A 40 -7.06 -10.65 -3.06
CA GLU A 40 -6.04 -11.29 -3.89
C GLU A 40 -4.66 -10.73 -3.55
N VAL A 41 -4.50 -9.41 -3.63
CA VAL A 41 -3.22 -8.73 -3.37
C VAL A 41 -2.78 -8.92 -1.92
N ALA A 42 -3.71 -8.85 -0.95
CA ALA A 42 -3.40 -9.12 0.44
C ALA A 42 -2.87 -10.54 0.66
N LYS A 43 -3.44 -11.56 0.00
CA LYS A 43 -2.94 -12.94 0.12
C LYS A 43 -1.53 -13.10 -0.43
N GLU A 44 -1.22 -12.47 -1.55
CA GLU A 44 0.12 -12.49 -2.13
C GLU A 44 1.14 -11.82 -1.19
N ALA A 45 0.83 -10.63 -0.68
CA ALA A 45 1.66 -9.92 0.28
C ALA A 45 1.89 -10.71 1.58
N ILE A 46 0.84 -11.36 2.10
CA ILE A 46 0.95 -12.25 3.27
C ILE A 46 1.83 -13.45 2.96
N GLY A 47 1.69 -14.06 1.77
CA GLY A 47 2.53 -15.15 1.32
C GLY A 47 3.99 -14.76 1.31
N ARG A 48 4.32 -13.65 0.65
CA ARG A 48 5.66 -13.06 0.59
C ARG A 48 6.27 -12.84 1.98
N ALA A 49 5.51 -12.22 2.88
CA ALA A 49 5.96 -11.98 4.25
C ALA A 49 6.23 -13.29 5.01
N ARG A 50 5.39 -14.32 4.84
CA ARG A 50 5.57 -15.64 5.45
C ARG A 50 6.77 -16.40 4.89
N TRP A 51 7.12 -16.20 3.63
CA TRP A 51 8.32 -16.76 3.01
C TRP A 51 9.62 -16.05 3.40
N GLY A 52 9.55 -14.98 4.21
CA GLY A 52 10.72 -14.24 4.68
C GLY A 52 11.23 -13.20 3.70
N GLU A 53 10.50 -12.94 2.61
CA GLU A 53 10.85 -11.91 1.61
C GLU A 53 10.56 -10.48 2.10
N GLY A 54 9.91 -10.35 3.26
CA GLY A 54 9.68 -9.08 3.94
C GLY A 54 8.28 -8.47 3.72
N PRO A 55 8.04 -7.27 4.25
CA PRO A 55 6.74 -6.61 4.20
C PRO A 55 6.43 -6.04 2.81
N THR A 56 5.15 -5.77 2.55
CA THR A 56 4.65 -5.11 1.34
C THR A 56 3.70 -3.99 1.78
N LEU A 57 3.78 -2.82 1.14
CA LEU A 57 2.84 -1.71 1.33
C LEU A 57 1.72 -1.80 0.28
N ILE A 58 0.46 -1.72 0.72
CA ILE A 58 -0.72 -1.71 -0.16
C ILE A 58 -1.50 -0.43 0.12
N GLU A 59 -1.81 0.35 -0.91
CA GLU A 59 -2.66 1.57 -0.85
C GLU A 59 -3.89 1.46 -1.74
#